data_AF-A0A1Y1VTB1-F1
#
_entry.id   AF-A0A1Y1VTB1-F1
#
_cell.length_a   1.000
_cell.length_b   1.000
_cell.length_c   1.000
_cell.angle_alpha   90.00
_cell.angle_beta   90.00
_cell.angle_gamma   90.00
#
_symmetry.space_group_name_H-M   'P 1'
#
loop_
_entity.id
_entity.type
_entity.pdbx_description
1 polymer ?
#
loop_
_entity_poly.entity_id
_entity_poly.type
_entity_poly.pdbx_seq_one_letter_code
_entity_poly.pdbx_strand_id
1 'polypeptide(L)' 'MPGDIEDTPWKRIHEAALANGDRTYTDPATGYTVFTELSHLDREHCPYNQENVGKPEQLKQQAREARQRKAARKKNK' A
#
# COMPACT_ATOMS: atom_id res chain seq x y z
N MET A 1 7.57 -25.54 7.31
CA MET A 1 6.17 -25.85 6.98
C MET A 1 5.51 -24.57 6.47
N PRO A 2 5.39 -24.34 5.15
CA PRO A 2 4.61 -23.22 4.65
C PRO A 2 3.14 -23.66 4.63
N GLY A 3 2.47 -23.47 5.77
CA GLY A 3 1.03 -23.71 5.89
C GLY A 3 0.26 -22.58 5.21
N ASP A 4 -0.75 -22.96 4.45
CA ASP A 4 -1.68 -22.12 3.71
C ASP A 4 -2.29 -21.01 4.59
N ILE A 5 -1.81 -19.77 4.43
CA ILE A 5 -2.35 -18.57 5.09
C ILE A 5 -3.61 -18.07 4.34
N GLU A 6 -3.96 -18.68 3.20
CA GLU A 6 -4.88 -18.11 2.22
C GLU A 6 -6.38 -18.24 2.56
N ASP A 7 -6.76 -19.19 3.43
CA ASP A 7 -8.15 -19.41 3.87
C ASP A 7 -8.29 -19.16 5.38
N THR A 8 -8.11 -17.91 5.78
CA THR A 8 -8.34 -17.51 7.16
C THR A 8 -9.72 -16.85 7.31
N PRO A 9 -10.54 -17.24 8.32
CA PRO A 9 -11.89 -16.71 8.48
C PRO A 9 -11.97 -15.18 8.59
N TRP A 10 -10.92 -14.55 9.12
CA TRP A 10 -10.83 -13.09 9.24
C TRP A 10 -10.71 -12.40 7.88
N LYS A 11 -10.19 -13.07 6.85
CA LYS A 11 -10.02 -12.52 5.49
C LYS A 11 -11.35 -12.12 4.87
N ARG A 12 -12.39 -12.95 5.00
CA ARG A 12 -13.72 -12.64 4.45
C ARG A 12 -14.39 -11.44 5.13
N ILE A 13 -14.19 -11.30 6.43
CA ILE A 13 -14.71 -10.16 7.21
C ILE A 13 -13.92 -8.89 6.85
N HIS A 14 -12.60 -9.02 6.66
CA HIS A 14 -11.74 -7.96 6.16
C HIS A 14 -12.20 -7.47 4.78
N GLU A 15 -12.42 -8.37 3.83
CA GLU A 15 -12.91 -8.06 2.48
C GLU A 15 -14.31 -7.42 2.50
N ALA A 16 -15.21 -7.90 3.37
CA ALA A 16 -16.53 -7.30 3.56
C ALA A 16 -16.44 -5.88 4.14
N ALA A 17 -15.56 -5.64 5.11
CA ALA A 17 -15.31 -4.31 5.67
C ALA A 17 -14.74 -3.35 4.61
N LEU A 18 -13.81 -3.81 3.78
CA LEU A 18 -13.31 -3.06 2.62
C LEU A 18 -14.42 -2.70 1.63
N ALA A 19 -15.31 -3.64 1.30
CA ALA A 19 -16.44 -3.41 0.40
C ALA A 19 -17.45 -2.40 0.98
N ASN A 20 -17.64 -2.39 2.29
CA ASN A 20 -18.50 -1.42 2.98
C ASN A 20 -17.83 -0.05 3.19
N GLY A 21 -16.52 0.06 2.96
CA GLY A 21 -15.75 1.27 3.24
C GLY A 21 -15.41 1.46 4.72
N ASP A 22 -15.58 0.41 5.54
CA ASP A 22 -15.28 0.44 6.96
C ASP A 22 -13.77 0.42 7.19
N ARG A 23 -13.33 1.30 8.10
CA ARG A 23 -11.93 1.51 8.47
C ARG A 23 -11.42 0.44 9.45
N THR A 24 -12.33 -0.19 10.18
CA THR A 24 -12.02 -1.20 11.19
C THR A 24 -13.10 -2.26 11.22
N TYR A 25 -12.74 -3.49 11.60
CA TYR A 25 -13.69 -4.54 11.94
C TYR A 25 -13.27 -5.23 13.24
N THR A 26 -14.24 -5.82 13.94
CA THR A 26 -13.96 -6.65 15.12
C THR A 26 -13.82 -8.09 14.68
N ASP A 27 -12.66 -8.68 14.91
CA ASP A 27 -12.43 -10.09 14.63
C ASP A 27 -13.18 -10.95 15.67
N PRO A 28 -14.10 -11.85 15.26
CA PRO A 28 -14.90 -12.63 16.20
C PRO A 28 -14.12 -13.74 16.91
N ALA A 29 -12.97 -14.16 16.38
CA ALA A 29 -12.16 -15.22 16.97
C ALA A 29 -11.28 -14.70 18.12
N THR A 30 -10.79 -13.47 18.00
CA THR A 30 -9.83 -12.87 18.94
C THR A 30 -10.39 -11.69 19.73
N GLY A 31 -11.50 -11.10 19.27
CA GLY A 31 -12.08 -9.89 19.84
C GLY A 31 -11.28 -8.61 19.52
N TYR A 32 -10.24 -8.69 18.69
CA TYR A 32 -9.43 -7.53 18.35
C TYR A 32 -10.15 -6.62 17.35
N THR A 33 -9.95 -5.32 17.52
CA THR A 33 -10.31 -4.32 16.51
C THR A 33 -9.18 -4.23 15.51
N VAL A 34 -9.41 -4.72 14.29
CA VAL A 34 -8.42 -4.78 13.22
C VAL A 34 -8.68 -3.64 12.24
N PHE A 35 -7.62 -2.92 11.86
CA PHE A 35 -7.68 -1.86 10.85
C PHE A 35 -7.66 -2.46 9.44
N THR A 36 -8.47 -1.90 8.54
CA THR A 36 -8.46 -2.24 7.11
C THR A 36 -7.41 -1.44 6.34
N GLU A 37 -7.11 -1.85 5.11
CA GLU A 37 -6.18 -1.12 4.24
C GLU A 37 -6.57 0.35 4.03
N LEU A 38 -7.88 0.65 4.06
CA LEU A 38 -8.41 2.02 3.98
C LEU A 38 -7.92 2.92 5.12
N SER A 39 -7.79 2.37 6.33
CA SER A 39 -7.22 3.10 7.47
C SER A 39 -5.74 3.42 7.30
N HIS A 40 -5.00 2.60 6.55
CA HIS A 40 -3.60 2.88 6.25
C HIS A 40 -3.46 4.00 5.22
N LEU A 41 -4.36 4.04 4.22
CA LEU A 41 -4.39 5.09 3.21
C LEU A 41 -4.81 6.45 3.79
N ASP A 42 -5.68 6.50 4.79
CA ASP A 42 -6.12 7.77 5.39
C ASP A 42 -5.04 8.45 6.26
N ARG A 43 -4.03 7.68 6.72
CA ARG A 43 -3.00 8.17 7.64
C ARG A 43 -1.81 8.79 6.91
N GLU A 44 -2.08 9.72 6.01
CA GLU A 44 -1.06 10.50 5.29
C GLU A 44 -0.60 11.75 6.04
N HIS A 45 -0.37 11.69 7.35
CA HIS A 45 0.24 12.81 8.07
C HIS A 45 1.27 12.29 9.08
N CYS A 46 2.55 12.35 8.67
CA CYS A 46 3.64 12.24 9.63
C CYS A 46 3.64 13.51 10.49
N PRO A 47 3.57 13.42 11.83
CA PRO A 47 3.62 14.59 12.72
C PRO A 47 4.93 15.39 12.58
N TYR A 48 5.97 14.80 11.98
CA TYR A 48 7.25 15.45 11.71
C TYR A 48 7.41 15.94 10.27
N ASN A 49 6.32 15.99 9.49
CA ASN A 49 6.31 16.43 8.10
C ASN A 49 7.33 15.70 7.21
N GLN A 50 7.64 14.44 7.54
CA GLN A 50 8.51 13.60 6.74
C GLN A 50 7.76 13.18 5.47
N GLU A 51 8.31 13.52 4.31
CA GLU A 51 7.80 13.06 3.02
C GLU A 51 8.21 11.60 2.77
N ASN A 52 7.35 10.84 2.08
CA ASN A 52 7.67 9.48 1.67
C ASN A 52 8.74 9.51 0.56
N VAL A 53 10.01 9.56 0.95
CA VAL A 53 11.13 9.33 0.04
C VAL A 53 11.18 7.83 -0.25
N GLY A 54 10.64 7.43 -1.41
CA GLY A 54 10.63 6.02 -1.83
C GLY A 54 12.03 5.37 -1.78
N LYS A 55 12.12 4.05 -1.99
CA LYS A 55 13.41 3.35 -1.83
C LYS A 55 14.48 4.00 -2.72
N PRO A 56 15.72 4.16 -2.23
CA PRO A 56 16.77 4.88 -2.96
C PRO A 56 17.09 4.26 -4.33
N GLU A 57 16.90 2.94 -4.46
CA GLU A 57 17.05 2.22 -5.72
C GLU A 57 15.96 2.58 -6.75
N GLN A 58 14.70 2.70 -6.29
CA GLN A 58 13.56 3.04 -7.13
C GLN A 58 13.69 4.47 -7.68
N LEU A 59 14.14 5.41 -6.86
CA LEU A 59 14.41 6.79 -7.27
C LEU A 59 15.49 6.88 -8.36
N LYS A 60 16.57 6.10 -8.23
CA LYS A 60 17.65 6.03 -9.25
C LYS A 60 17.12 5.50 -10.58
N GLN A 61 16.29 4.45 -10.54
CA GLN A 61 15.71 3.85 -11.72
C GLN A 61 14.77 4.83 -12.43
N GLN A 62 13.86 5.46 -11.69
CA GLN A 62 12.96 6.49 -12.24
C GLN A 62 13.72 7.67 -12.86
N ALA A 63 14.80 8.14 -12.22
CA ALA A 63 15.64 9.21 -12.77
C ALA A 63 16.34 8.78 -14.07
N ARG A 64 16.79 7.53 -14.16
CA ARG A 64 17.40 6.96 -15.37
C ARG A 64 16.37 6.86 -16.50
N GLU A 65 15.17 6.35 -16.21
CA GLU A 65 14.07 6.24 -17.17
C GLU A 65 13.62 7.63 -17.67
N ALA A 66 13.51 8.61 -16.78
CA ALA A 66 13.20 10.00 -17.14
C ALA A 66 14.25 10.60 -18.09
N ARG A 67 15.54 10.34 -17.86
CA ARG A 67 16.64 10.76 -18.77
C ARG A 67 16.53 10.07 -20.13
N GLN A 68 16.26 8.77 -20.16
CA GLN A 68 16.07 8.02 -21.41
C GLN A 68 14.89 8.55 -22.21
N ARG A 69 13.75 8.82 -21.57
CA ARG A 69 12.57 9.40 -22.21
C ARG A 69 12.85 10.77 -22.84
N LYS A 70 13.63 11.62 -22.17
CA LYS A 70 14.06 12.92 -22.71
C LYS A 70 14.99 12.75 -23.92
N ALA A 71 15.94 11.82 -23.86
CA ALA A 71 16.85 11.52 -24.97
C ALA A 71 16.10 10.98 -26.19
N ALA A 72 15.16 10.05 -25.99
CA ALA A 72 14.31 9.52 -27.05
C ALA A 72 13.48 10.63 -27.74
N ARG A 73 12.87 11.51 -26.94
CA ARG A 73 12.11 12.65 -27.49
C ARG A 73 12.96 13.64 -28.28
N LYS A 74 14.23 13.84 -27.91
CA LYS A 74 15.18 14.66 -28.68
C LYS A 74 15.59 13.99 -29.99
N LYS A 75 15.67 12.66 -30.03
CA LYS A 75 16.04 11.89 -31.23
C LYS A 75 14.93 11.82 -32.28
N ASN A 76 13.68 11.99 -31.85
CA ASN A 76 12.49 12.06 -32.70
C ASN A 76 12.13 13.47 -33.18
N LYS A 77 12.99 14.47 -32.94
CA LYS A 77 12.83 15.85 -33.42
C LYS A 77 14.00 16.20 -34.33
#